data_AF-A0A7X4EC36-F1
#
_entry.id   AF-A0A7X4EC36-F1
#
_cell.length_a   1.000
_cell.length_b   1.000
_cell.length_c   1.000
_cell.angle_alpha   90.00
_cell.angle_beta   90.00
_cell.angle_gamma   90.00
#
_symmetry.space_group_name_H-M   'P 1'
#
loop_
_entity.id
_entity.type
_entity.pdbx_description
1 polymer ?
#
loop_
_entity_poly.entity_id
_entity_poly.type
_entity_poly.pdbx_seq_one_letter_code
_entity_poly.pdbx_strand_id
1 'polypeptide(L)'
;MSYVKPQDVISPKDRWKLDRILYDGGEDQWAVAKGTWDEEETLVIRWNGRTGKKLGQPQSSGHPTWFIVPDELVGVIRAVIDLLLENEKK
;
A
#
# COMPACT_ATOMS: atom_id res chain seq x y z
N MET A 1 -4.77 13.56 -14.29
CA MET A 1 -4.21 12.30 -13.77
C MET A 1 -5.33 11.55 -13.06
N SER A 2 -5.60 10.31 -13.47
CA SER A 2 -6.50 9.42 -12.76
C SER A 2 -5.86 8.95 -11.45
N TYR A 3 -6.69 8.64 -10.46
CA TYR A 3 -6.25 7.93 -9.27
C TYR A 3 -5.61 6.59 -9.64
N VAL A 4 -4.41 6.34 -9.09
CA VAL A 4 -3.70 5.05 -9.23
C VAL A 4 -4.15 4.17 -8.08
N LYS A 5 -4.88 3.10 -8.41
CA LYS A 5 -5.35 2.15 -7.39
C LYS A 5 -4.16 1.39 -6.80
N PRO A 6 -4.22 0.95 -5.53
CA PRO A 6 -3.12 0.25 -4.89
C PRO A 6 -2.58 -0.95 -5.68
N GLN A 7 -3.45 -1.72 -6.34
CA GLN A 7 -3.03 -2.85 -7.17
C GLN A 7 -2.15 -2.47 -8.39
N ASP A 8 -2.22 -1.21 -8.84
CA ASP A 8 -1.49 -0.71 -10.00
C ASP A 8 -0.15 -0.05 -9.59
N VAL A 9 0.19 -0.07 -8.30
CA VAL A 9 1.39 0.56 -7.73
C VAL A 9 2.53 -0.43 -7.78
N ILE A 10 3.22 -0.44 -8.91
CA ILE A 10 4.26 -1.44 -9.23
C ILE A 10 5.69 -0.90 -9.12
N SER A 11 5.88 0.40 -8.84
CA SER A 11 7.21 0.99 -8.77
C SER A 11 7.87 0.82 -7.40
N PRO A 12 9.20 0.60 -7.34
CA PRO A 12 10.11 0.32 -8.45
C PRO A 12 9.95 -1.11 -8.99
N LYS A 13 9.74 -1.26 -10.31
CA LYS A 13 9.34 -2.52 -10.97
C LYS A 13 10.33 -3.67 -10.80
N ASP A 14 11.61 -3.35 -10.70
CA ASP A 14 12.68 -4.36 -10.63
C ASP A 14 12.82 -4.96 -9.22
N ARG A 15 12.34 -4.27 -8.18
CA ARG A 15 12.50 -4.66 -6.78
C ARG A 15 11.20 -5.10 -6.15
N TRP A 16 10.09 -4.44 -6.51
CA TRP A 16 8.78 -4.68 -5.92
C TRP A 16 7.90 -5.57 -6.78
N LYS A 17 7.33 -6.62 -6.17
CA LYS A 17 6.26 -7.44 -6.75
C LYS A 17 5.10 -7.53 -5.77
N LEU A 18 3.93 -7.09 -6.20
CA LEU A 18 2.71 -7.16 -5.41
C LEU A 18 2.19 -8.60 -5.35
N ASP A 19 1.89 -9.10 -4.15
CA ASP A 19 1.16 -10.35 -3.92
C ASP A 19 -0.33 -10.05 -3.75
N ARG A 20 -0.68 -9.26 -2.72
CA ARG A 20 -2.08 -8.93 -2.41
C ARG A 20 -2.24 -7.60 -1.69
N ILE A 21 -3.33 -6.90 -1.97
CA ILE A 21 -3.79 -5.75 -1.18
C ILE A 21 -4.50 -6.30 0.07
N LEU A 22 -4.07 -5.87 1.26
CA LEU A 22 -4.67 -6.26 2.53
C LEU A 22 -5.76 -5.28 2.96
N TYR A 23 -5.58 -4.00 2.64
CA TYR A 23 -6.51 -2.92 2.97
C TYR A 23 -6.36 -1.80 1.94
N ASP A 24 -7.49 -1.24 1.50
CA ASP A 24 -7.54 -0.05 0.65
C ASP A 24 -8.69 0.86 1.11
N GLY A 25 -8.36 1.99 1.74
CA GLY A 25 -9.35 2.99 2.13
C GLY A 25 -9.85 3.89 0.99
N GLY A 26 -9.33 3.73 -0.23
CA GLY A 26 -9.69 4.55 -1.40
C GLY A 26 -8.95 5.88 -1.48
N GLU A 27 -9.51 6.84 -2.22
CA GLU A 27 -8.86 8.13 -2.50
C GLU A 27 -8.57 8.94 -1.22
N ASP A 28 -7.41 9.61 -1.18
CA ASP A 28 -6.87 10.37 -0.02
C ASP A 28 -6.74 9.57 1.30
N GLN A 29 -6.99 8.26 1.33
CA GLN A 29 -6.79 7.39 2.49
C GLN A 29 -5.45 6.65 2.40
N TRP A 30 -5.27 5.58 3.17
CA TRP A 30 -4.10 4.72 3.11
C TRP A 30 -4.45 3.33 2.59
N ALA A 31 -3.43 2.64 2.12
CA ALA A 31 -3.52 1.25 1.71
C ALA A 31 -2.34 0.46 2.28
N VAL A 32 -2.57 -0.82 2.58
CA VAL A 32 -1.53 -1.78 2.94
C VAL A 32 -1.58 -2.96 2.00
N ALA A 33 -0.40 -3.43 1.61
CA ALA A 33 -0.23 -4.59 0.78
C ALA A 33 0.83 -5.54 1.34
N LYS A 34 0.76 -6.79 0.90
CA LYS A 34 1.83 -7.77 1.02
C LYS A 34 2.44 -7.98 -0.36
N GLY A 35 3.75 -8.17 -0.40
CA GLY A 35 4.48 -8.52 -1.62
C GLY A 35 5.91 -8.89 -1.30
N THR A 36 6.75 -8.90 -2.32
CA THR A 36 8.20 -9.12 -2.17
C THR A 36 8.97 -7.87 -2.57
N TRP A 37 9.94 -7.47 -1.75
CA TRP A 37 10.92 -6.44 -2.08
C TRP A 37 12.32 -7.07 -2.14
N ASP A 38 12.98 -7.01 -3.29
CA ASP A 38 14.25 -7.71 -3.54
C ASP A 38 14.17 -9.20 -3.14
N GLU A 39 13.07 -9.86 -3.53
CA GLU A 39 12.78 -11.28 -3.24
C GLU A 39 12.43 -11.61 -1.77
N GLU A 40 12.51 -10.64 -0.86
CA GLU A 40 12.11 -10.82 0.55
C GLU A 40 10.64 -10.45 0.77
N GLU A 41 9.89 -11.31 1.46
CA GLU A 41 8.49 -11.03 1.80
C GLU A 41 8.38 -9.84 2.75
N THR A 42 7.55 -8.86 2.40
CA THR A 42 7.41 -7.65 3.20
C THR A 42 5.96 -7.17 3.25
N LEU A 43 5.63 -6.48 4.35
CA LEU A 43 4.44 -5.66 4.47
C LEU A 43 4.79 -4.24 4.00
N VAL A 44 3.89 -3.61 3.24
CA VAL A 44 4.07 -2.24 2.78
C VAL A 44 2.85 -1.38 3.04
N ILE A 45 3.07 -0.09 3.25
CA ILE A 45 2.03 0.91 3.47
C ILE A 45 2.24 2.12 2.57
N ARG A 46 1.13 2.78 2.22
CA ARG A 46 1.16 4.06 1.51
C ARG A 46 -0.07 4.92 1.80
N TRP A 47 0.06 6.20 1.54
CA TRP A 47 -1.04 7.14 1.30
C TRP A 47 -1.46 7.11 -0.17
N ASN A 48 -2.75 7.02 -0.39
CA ASN A 48 -3.39 7.04 -1.70
C ASN A 48 -3.50 8.47 -2.24
N GLY A 49 -3.51 8.54 -3.56
CA GLY A 49 -3.77 9.77 -4.27
C GLY A 49 -5.26 10.06 -4.42
N ARG A 50 -5.56 11.07 -5.24
CA ARG A 50 -6.91 11.37 -5.74
C ARG A 50 -6.83 11.90 -7.16
N THR A 51 -7.83 11.56 -7.95
CA THR A 51 -8.02 12.08 -9.30
C THR A 51 -7.88 13.61 -9.34
N GLY A 52 -7.00 14.11 -10.21
CA GLY A 52 -6.80 15.55 -10.42
C GLY A 52 -5.95 16.29 -9.37
N LYS A 53 -5.40 15.62 -8.35
CA LYS A 53 -4.54 16.28 -7.33
C LYS A 53 -3.15 15.66 -7.19
N LYS A 54 -3.03 14.58 -6.42
CA LYS A 54 -1.75 13.95 -6.03
C LYS A 54 -1.81 12.46 -6.32
N LEU A 55 -0.67 11.85 -6.68
CA LEU A 55 -0.57 10.39 -6.89
C LEU A 55 -0.51 9.58 -5.59
N GLY A 56 -0.49 10.25 -4.42
CA GLY A 56 -0.32 9.68 -3.08
C GLY A 56 1.16 9.69 -2.62
N GLN A 57 1.51 9.03 -1.52
CA GLN A 57 2.87 8.99 -1.00
C GLN A 57 3.18 7.62 -0.38
N PRO A 58 4.43 7.12 -0.42
CA PRO A 58 5.60 7.75 -1.02
C PRO A 58 5.56 7.78 -2.55
N GLN A 59 6.48 8.57 -3.13
CA GLN A 59 6.71 8.63 -4.57
C GLN A 59 8.21 8.65 -4.84
N SER A 60 8.62 8.06 -5.96
CA SER A 60 9.98 8.12 -6.48
C SER A 60 9.94 8.46 -7.96
N SER A 61 10.66 9.51 -8.36
CA SER A 61 10.72 9.99 -9.76
C SER A 61 9.34 10.16 -10.41
N GLY A 62 8.37 10.71 -9.68
CA GLY A 62 7.00 10.92 -10.17
C GLY A 62 6.13 9.67 -10.24
N HIS A 63 6.62 8.52 -9.79
CA HIS A 63 5.85 7.28 -9.71
C HIS A 63 5.41 7.04 -8.26
N PRO A 64 4.15 6.63 -8.02
CA PRO A 64 3.75 6.19 -6.70
C PRO A 64 4.49 4.91 -6.31
N THR A 65 4.91 4.83 -5.06
CA THR A 65 5.65 3.69 -4.51
C THR A 65 5.09 3.28 -3.16
N TRP A 66 5.72 2.27 -2.59
CA TRP A 66 5.40 1.70 -1.29
C TRP A 66 6.46 2.07 -0.25
N PHE A 67 6.04 2.24 1.00
CA PHE A 67 6.96 2.26 2.14
C PHE A 67 6.98 0.87 2.77
N ILE A 68 8.17 0.28 2.90
CA ILE A 68 8.36 -0.97 3.64
C ILE A 68 8.11 -0.71 5.10
N VAL A 69 7.17 -1.46 5.68
CA VAL A 69 6.86 -1.39 7.10
C VAL A 69 8.00 -2.07 7.88
N PRO A 70 8.60 -1.40 8.88
CA PRO A 70 9.56 -2.05 9.77
C PRO A 70 8.97 -3.27 10.48
N ASP A 71 9.76 -4.32 10.64
CA ASP A 71 9.30 -5.62 11.16
C ASP A 71 8.62 -5.52 12.53
N GLU A 72 9.09 -4.62 13.39
CA GLU A 72 8.54 -4.38 14.73
C GLU A 72 7.09 -3.87 14.69
N LEU A 73 6.68 -3.25 13.59
CA LEU A 73 5.33 -2.70 13.40
C LEU A 73 4.38 -3.65 12.68
N VAL A 74 4.89 -4.69 12.02
CA VAL A 74 4.11 -5.61 11.18
C VAL A 74 2.96 -6.25 11.96
N GLY A 75 3.23 -6.73 13.18
CA GLY A 75 2.22 -7.38 14.02
C GLY A 75 1.05 -6.45 14.37
N VAL A 76 1.36 -5.21 14.77
CA VAL A 76 0.35 -4.21 15.15
C VAL A 76 -0.48 -3.79 13.94
N ILE A 77 0.15 -3.57 12.78
CA ILE A 77 -0.57 -3.16 11.57
C ILE A 77 -1.51 -4.28 11.10
N ARG A 78 -1.08 -5.55 11.16
CA ARG A 78 -1.95 -6.69 10.83
C ARG A 78 -3.18 -6.75 11.73
N ALA A 79 -2.99 -6.63 13.04
CA ALA A 79 -4.10 -6.63 13.98
C ALA A 79 -5.10 -5.51 13.71
N VAL A 80 -4.62 -4.30 13.36
CA VAL A 80 -5.50 -3.18 12.98
C VAL A 80 -6.26 -3.48 11.69
N ILE A 81 -5.62 -4.05 10.68
CA ILE A 81 -6.28 -4.43 9.41
C ILE A 81 -7.39 -5.45 9.67
N ASP A 82 -7.11 -6.48 10.46
CA ASP A 82 -8.10 -7.52 10.77
C ASP A 82 -9.33 -6.91 11.46
N LEU A 83 -9.13 -6.00 12.43
CA LEU A 83 -10.22 -5.26 13.09
C LEU A 83 -11.03 -4.39 12.12
N LEU A 84 -10.38 -3.71 11.16
CA LEU A 84 -11.07 -2.90 10.16
C LEU A 84 -11.95 -3.76 9.25
N LEU A 85 -11.42 -4.89 8.78
CA LEU A 85 -12.14 -5.82 7.89
C LEU A 85 -13.28 -6.55 8.60
N GLU A 86 -13.20 -6.73 9.91
CA GLU A 86 -14.32 -7.24 10.72
C GLU A 86 -15.46 -6.23 10.84
N ASN A 87 -15.14 -4.94 10.95
CA ASN A 87 -16.12 -3.88 11.08
C ASN A 87 -16.88 -3.60 9.77
N GLU A 88 -16.25 -3.79 8.62
CA GLU A 88 -16.91 -3.65 7.30
C GLU A 88 -17.93 -4.77 7.01
N LYS A 89 -17.86 -5.89 7.73
CA LYS A 89 -18.77 -7.03 7.56
C LYS A 89 -20.06 -6.93 8.39
N LYS A 90 -20.15 -5.95 9.30
CA LYS A 90 -21.32 -5.71 10.15
C LYS A 90 -22.23 -4.65 9.54
#